data_AF-A3IYQ8-F1
#
_entry.id   AF-A3IYQ8-F1
#
_cell.length_a   1.000
_cell.length_b   1.000
_cell.length_c   1.000
_cell.angle_alpha   90.00
_cell.angle_beta   90.00
_cell.angle_gamma   90.00
#
_symmetry.space_group_name_H-M   'P 1'
#
loop_
_entity.id
_entity.type
_entity.pdbx_description
1 polymer ?
#
loop_
_entity_poly.entity_id
_entity_poly.type
_entity_poly.pdbx_seq_one_letter_code
_entity_poly.pdbx_strand_id
1 'polypeptide(L)'
;MFITNQLQRILTHSKIGDKIKYGYVIVITIFILGILSGLALGDFYEKKAYHKLQLANEKIILLSQLHNHILQIRSHPKTLIVVVNESIWFEYEISKFSLNIQKINYSLSEIKKFLYKNNNNLDNKRIKQIISEYRYYLDEYEKNIQSLWQTITPISTNNSQLNNQDIVIELIKSQEMQNLEIQFEKLSEILSLVIDSAQENKKDAEREMRKANLLRIKIIFSSSIISLIISTISAIYTGKVIAYPLEELTYVAQKVTQESNFRLQAPVTTQDEVGKLATSINQLIKWIHEHIKELKEAHKTLENRVEQRTIELQQALKKLKALVNLDGLTQIFNRRYFDESLYREWQRGRREKSEISLILCDIDYFKIYNETYGHLGGDSCLQKVAQEIRRQVKRPSDVVARYGGEEFVILLPNTNLNGALTLAEMIRNAIETMNIPHQNSLVSDHVTLSMGVSCKIPEQIEQYKELIKEADDALY
;
A
#
# COMPACT_ATOMS: atom_id res chain seq x y z
N MET A 1 -11.10 -12.40 23.60
CA MET A 1 -12.12 -12.28 22.53
C MET A 1 -12.95 -10.98 22.61
N PHE A 2 -13.36 -10.52 23.80
CA PHE A 2 -14.14 -9.27 23.91
C PHE A 2 -13.31 -8.00 23.68
N ILE A 3 -12.10 -7.94 24.24
CA ILE A 3 -11.17 -6.80 24.06
C ILE A 3 -10.70 -6.67 22.61
N THR A 4 -10.45 -7.80 21.94
CA THR A 4 -10.04 -7.85 20.53
C THR A 4 -11.14 -7.31 19.61
N ASN A 5 -12.40 -7.65 19.87
CA ASN A 5 -13.53 -7.15 19.08
C ASN A 5 -13.79 -5.64 19.29
N GLN A 6 -13.65 -5.13 20.51
CA GLN A 6 -13.80 -3.69 20.75
C GLN A 6 -12.66 -2.88 20.12
N LEU A 7 -11.41 -3.35 20.24
CA LEU A 7 -10.27 -2.72 19.57
C LEU A 7 -10.44 -2.73 18.06
N GLN A 8 -10.87 -3.84 17.48
CA GLN A 8 -11.12 -3.93 16.04
C GLN A 8 -12.22 -2.96 15.61
N ARG A 9 -13.29 -2.80 16.39
CA ARG A 9 -14.37 -1.85 16.09
C ARG A 9 -13.92 -0.39 16.16
N ILE A 10 -13.08 -0.04 17.14
CA ILE A 10 -12.49 1.31 17.25
C ILE A 10 -11.54 1.56 16.08
N LEU A 11 -10.71 0.57 15.75
CA LEU A 11 -9.77 0.64 14.63
C LEU A 11 -10.47 0.75 13.28
N THR A 12 -11.67 0.19 13.07
CA THR A 12 -12.35 0.30 11.76
C THR A 12 -13.01 1.65 11.52
N HIS A 13 -13.33 2.41 12.57
CA HIS A 13 -14.01 3.72 12.48
C HIS A 13 -13.06 4.92 12.62
N SER A 14 -11.86 4.70 13.18
CA SER A 14 -10.88 5.78 13.36
C SER A 14 -10.26 6.19 12.03
N LYS A 15 -9.87 7.45 11.89
CA LYS A 15 -9.13 7.94 10.71
C LYS A 15 -7.79 7.25 10.57
N ILE A 16 -7.27 7.10 9.36
CA ILE A 16 -5.94 6.51 9.11
C ILE A 16 -4.85 7.20 9.91
N GLY A 17 -4.84 8.55 9.91
CA GLY A 17 -3.86 9.34 10.66
C GLY A 17 -3.92 9.04 12.17
N ASP A 18 -5.13 8.87 12.70
CA ASP A 18 -5.34 8.50 14.10
C ASP A 18 -4.86 7.07 14.38
N LYS A 19 -5.09 6.11 13.49
CA LYS A 19 -4.57 4.73 13.63
C LYS A 19 -3.05 4.69 13.66
N ILE A 20 -2.39 5.46 12.80
CA ILE A 20 -0.93 5.57 12.78
C ILE A 20 -0.45 6.15 14.11
N LYS A 21 -1.05 7.27 14.55
CA LYS A 21 -0.70 7.93 15.81
C LYS A 21 -0.89 7.00 17.02
N TYR A 22 -2.07 6.38 17.14
CA TYR A 22 -2.36 5.45 18.23
C TYR A 22 -1.45 4.21 18.17
N GLY A 23 -1.13 3.70 16.98
CA GLY A 23 -0.17 2.62 16.78
C GLY A 23 1.19 2.95 17.41
N TYR A 24 1.77 4.09 17.06
CA TYR A 24 3.03 4.54 17.64
C TYR A 24 2.95 4.75 19.15
N VAL A 25 1.87 5.38 19.63
CA VAL A 25 1.66 5.62 21.07
C VAL A 25 1.59 4.29 21.83
N ILE A 26 0.86 3.29 21.32
CA ILE A 26 0.74 1.97 21.96
C ILE A 26 2.10 1.27 22.02
N VAL A 27 2.82 1.21 20.90
CA VAL A 27 4.14 0.59 20.77
C VAL A 27 5.13 1.20 21.77
N ILE A 28 5.23 2.54 21.80
CA ILE A 28 6.12 3.26 22.72
C ILE A 28 5.69 3.06 24.18
N THR A 29 4.39 3.11 24.46
CA THR A 29 3.86 2.98 25.83
C THR A 29 4.11 1.58 26.39
N ILE A 30 3.87 0.52 25.61
CA ILE A 30 4.14 -0.87 26.02
C ILE A 30 5.63 -1.03 26.35
N PHE A 31 6.50 -0.48 25.50
CA PHE A 31 7.94 -0.55 25.72
C PHE A 31 8.37 0.14 27.02
N ILE A 32 7.93 1.40 27.22
CA ILE A 32 8.27 2.18 28.42
C ILE A 32 7.72 1.53 29.69
N LEU A 33 6.45 1.10 29.70
CA LEU A 33 5.82 0.48 30.87
C LEU A 33 6.51 -0.82 31.26
N GLY A 34 6.97 -1.62 30.30
CA GLY A 34 7.66 -2.86 30.60
C GLY A 34 9.08 -2.67 31.14
N ILE A 35 9.79 -1.61 30.72
CA ILE A 35 11.06 -1.21 31.35
C ILE A 35 10.81 -0.72 32.77
N LEU A 36 9.84 0.18 32.97
CA LEU A 36 9.51 0.75 34.29
C LEU A 36 9.07 -0.33 35.28
N SER A 37 8.23 -1.28 34.86
CA SER A 37 7.82 -2.39 35.71
C SER A 37 8.98 -3.33 36.07
N GLY A 38 9.89 -3.61 35.13
CA GLY A 38 11.11 -4.38 35.40
C GLY A 38 12.04 -3.69 36.39
N LEU A 39 12.25 -2.37 36.24
CA LEU A 39 13.01 -1.55 37.17
C LEU A 39 12.39 -1.57 38.57
N ALA A 40 11.09 -1.28 38.69
CA ALA A 40 10.39 -1.25 39.96
C ALA A 40 10.44 -2.61 40.70
N LEU A 41 10.25 -3.71 39.96
CA LEU A 41 10.31 -5.05 40.54
C LEU A 41 11.74 -5.43 40.94
N GLY A 42 12.73 -5.11 40.10
CA GLY A 42 14.14 -5.36 40.39
C GLY A 42 14.63 -4.59 41.63
N ASP A 43 14.30 -3.30 41.71
CA ASP A 43 14.65 -2.43 42.84
C ASP A 43 13.99 -2.91 44.15
N PHE A 44 12.78 -3.46 44.09
CA PHE A 44 12.11 -4.04 45.26
C PHE A 44 12.92 -5.19 45.89
N TYR A 45 13.42 -6.13 45.07
CA TYR A 45 14.22 -7.25 45.57
C TYR A 45 15.59 -6.82 46.08
N GLU A 46 16.25 -5.89 45.38
CA GLU A 46 17.53 -5.32 45.81
C GLU A 46 17.38 -4.60 47.15
N LYS A 47 16.38 -3.73 47.30
CA LYS A 47 16.14 -2.96 48.53
C LYS A 47 15.86 -3.87 49.73
N LYS A 48 15.14 -4.97 49.52
CA LYS A 48 14.89 -5.99 50.55
C LYS A 48 16.18 -6.67 51.01
N ALA A 49 17.06 -7.05 50.08
CA ALA A 49 18.33 -7.68 50.41
C ALA A 49 19.32 -6.69 51.07
N TYR A 50 19.35 -5.45 50.59
CA TYR A 50 20.14 -4.36 51.16
C TYR A 50 19.77 -4.11 52.62
N HIS A 51 18.48 -4.03 52.95
CA HIS A 51 18.03 -3.85 54.33
C HIS A 51 18.47 -5.01 55.24
N LYS A 52 18.42 -6.26 54.75
CA LYS A 52 18.90 -7.43 55.50
C LYS A 52 20.41 -7.36 55.77
N LEU A 53 21.20 -6.93 54.79
CA LEU A 53 22.64 -6.72 54.94
C LEU A 53 22.96 -5.58 55.92
N GLN A 54 22.23 -4.48 55.86
CA GLN A 54 22.39 -3.35 56.78
C GLN A 54 22.13 -3.76 58.23
N LEU A 55 21.05 -4.51 58.49
CA LEU A 55 20.75 -5.04 59.82
C LEU A 55 21.84 -6.00 60.33
N ALA A 56 22.39 -6.85 59.46
CA ALA A 56 23.49 -7.76 59.83
C ALA A 56 24.78 -6.99 60.19
N ASN A 57 25.09 -5.93 59.44
CA ASN A 57 26.23 -5.04 59.73
C ASN A 57 26.06 -4.32 61.07
N GLU A 58 24.90 -3.71 61.30
CA GLU A 58 24.61 -3.00 62.55
C GLU A 58 24.71 -3.94 63.77
N LYS A 59 24.15 -5.15 63.65
CA LYS A 59 24.24 -6.19 64.69
C LYS A 59 25.69 -6.53 65.05
N ILE A 60 26.56 -6.75 64.07
CA ILE A 60 27.97 -7.08 64.31
C ILE A 60 28.68 -5.92 64.99
N ILE A 61 28.50 -4.69 64.50
CA ILE A 61 29.15 -3.49 65.07
C ILE A 61 28.81 -3.38 66.57
N LEU A 62 27.53 -3.50 66.92
CA LEU A 62 27.10 -3.37 68.30
C LEU A 62 27.66 -4.49 69.20
N LEU A 63 27.66 -5.74 68.74
CA LEU A 63 28.19 -6.87 69.51
C LEU A 63 29.72 -6.80 69.66
N SER A 64 30.44 -6.44 68.60
CA SER A 64 31.90 -6.27 68.66
C SER A 64 32.33 -5.11 69.56
N GLN A 65 31.58 -3.99 69.57
CA GLN A 65 31.81 -2.89 70.50
C GLN A 65 31.62 -3.35 71.96
N LEU A 66 30.53 -4.06 72.26
CA LEU A 66 30.30 -4.62 73.58
C LEU A 66 31.44 -5.56 73.99
N HIS A 67 31.84 -6.48 73.12
CA HIS A 67 32.93 -7.43 73.38
C HIS A 67 34.25 -6.72 73.71
N ASN A 68 34.63 -5.71 72.92
CA ASN A 68 35.84 -4.92 73.16
C ASN A 68 35.80 -4.19 74.51
N HIS A 69 34.66 -3.60 74.88
CA HIS A 69 34.52 -2.93 76.18
C HIS A 69 34.59 -3.93 77.35
N ILE A 70 34.00 -5.12 77.21
CA ILE A 70 34.08 -6.18 78.24
C ILE A 70 35.52 -6.67 78.43
N LEU A 71 36.28 -6.87 77.35
CA LEU A 71 37.68 -7.27 77.43
C LEU A 71 38.53 -6.26 78.22
N GLN A 72 38.23 -4.96 78.09
CA GLN A 72 38.91 -3.90 78.85
C GLN A 72 38.60 -3.93 80.36
N ILE A 73 37.40 -4.38 80.75
CA ILE A 73 37.04 -4.53 82.17
C ILE A 73 37.68 -5.78 82.77
N ARG A 74 37.75 -6.90 82.02
CA ARG A 74 38.40 -8.13 82.49
C ARG A 74 39.86 -7.93 82.90
N SER A 75 40.57 -6.97 82.31
CA SER A 75 41.96 -6.67 82.68
C SER A 75 42.10 -5.83 83.95
N HIS A 76 41.02 -5.19 84.42
CA HIS A 76 41.08 -4.19 85.49
C HIS A 76 41.62 -4.72 86.84
N PRO A 77 41.22 -5.90 87.36
CA PRO A 77 41.72 -6.39 88.65
C PRO A 77 43.25 -6.54 88.66
N LYS A 78 43.81 -7.02 87.54
CA LYS A 78 45.26 -7.20 87.37
C LYS A 78 45.99 -5.86 87.34
N THR A 79 45.44 -4.88 86.62
CA THR A 79 46.01 -3.52 86.58
C THR A 79 45.92 -2.85 87.95
N LEU A 80 44.84 -3.08 88.70
CA LEU A 80 44.64 -2.53 90.03
C LEU A 80 45.73 -2.97 91.02
N ILE A 81 46.14 -4.25 91.01
CA ILE A 81 47.25 -4.77 91.84
C ILE A 81 48.53 -3.96 91.59
N VAL A 82 48.80 -3.60 90.33
CA VAL A 82 50.03 -2.90 89.93
C VAL A 82 50.02 -1.45 90.42
N VAL A 83 48.88 -0.76 90.33
CA VAL A 83 48.80 0.70 90.57
C VAL A 83 48.28 1.09 91.96
N VAL A 84 47.81 0.14 92.79
CA VAL A 84 47.14 0.42 94.07
C VAL A 84 47.96 1.25 95.06
N ASN A 85 49.30 1.18 94.99
CA ASN A 85 50.19 1.94 95.86
C ASN A 85 50.60 3.31 95.27
N GLU A 86 50.24 3.60 94.01
CA GLU A 86 50.54 4.86 93.33
C GLU A 86 49.28 5.74 93.24
N SER A 87 49.14 6.71 94.16
CA SER A 87 47.91 7.52 94.34
C SER A 87 47.33 8.09 93.03
N ILE A 88 48.16 8.68 92.16
CA ILE A 88 47.71 9.27 90.89
C ILE A 88 47.23 8.20 89.90
N TRP A 89 47.98 7.10 89.78
CA TRP A 89 47.65 6.00 88.86
C TRP A 89 46.46 5.17 89.34
N PHE A 90 46.27 5.06 90.65
CA PHE A 90 45.10 4.45 91.26
C PHE A 90 43.82 5.23 90.95
N GLU A 91 43.82 6.57 91.16
CA GLU A 91 42.68 7.43 90.80
C GLU A 91 42.38 7.41 89.30
N TYR A 92 43.42 7.38 88.47
CA TYR A 92 43.28 7.23 87.02
C TYR A 92 42.60 5.90 86.65
N GLU A 93 43.03 4.78 87.24
CA GLU A 93 42.47 3.46 86.93
C GLU A 93 41.04 3.30 87.47
N ILE A 94 40.68 3.95 88.58
CA ILE A 94 39.28 4.07 89.07
C ILE A 94 38.42 4.84 88.06
N SER A 95 38.90 6.00 87.61
CA SER A 95 38.17 6.84 86.65
C SER A 95 37.96 6.12 85.32
N LYS A 96 39.00 5.41 84.86
CA LYS A 96 38.97 4.59 83.64
C LYS A 96 38.01 3.40 83.78
N PHE A 97 37.92 2.76 84.94
CA PHE A 97 36.92 1.74 85.21
C PHE A 97 35.51 2.28 85.07
N SER A 98 35.21 3.39 85.77
CA SER A 98 33.89 4.02 85.73
C SER A 98 33.49 4.38 84.30
N LEU A 99 34.44 4.92 83.51
CA LEU A 99 34.23 5.20 82.09
C LEU A 99 33.95 3.92 81.27
N ASN A 100 34.65 2.82 81.53
CA ASN A 100 34.42 1.55 80.83
C ASN A 100 33.05 0.94 81.20
N ILE A 101 32.63 1.02 82.47
CA ILE A 101 31.29 0.61 82.91
C ILE A 101 30.22 1.43 82.17
N GLN A 102 30.38 2.75 82.07
CA GLN A 102 29.47 3.61 81.32
C GLN A 102 29.39 3.21 79.83
N LYS A 103 30.53 2.93 79.20
CA LYS A 103 30.58 2.46 77.80
C LYS A 103 29.87 1.12 77.61
N ILE A 104 30.05 0.15 78.51
CA ILE A 104 29.34 -1.13 78.46
C ILE A 104 27.83 -0.90 78.63
N ASN A 105 27.42 -0.12 79.62
CA ASN A 105 26.01 0.20 79.85
C ASN A 105 25.35 0.86 78.63
N TYR A 106 26.07 1.75 77.96
CA TYR A 106 25.66 2.33 76.69
C TYR A 106 25.53 1.27 75.59
N SER A 107 26.55 0.42 75.38
CA SER A 107 26.50 -0.66 74.39
C SER A 107 25.35 -1.64 74.64
N LEU A 108 25.10 -2.04 75.90
CA LEU A 108 23.97 -2.91 76.27
C LEU A 108 22.62 -2.24 75.97
N SER A 109 22.50 -0.93 76.21
CA SER A 109 21.31 -0.14 75.86
C SER A 109 21.09 -0.10 74.34
N GLU A 110 22.13 0.19 73.56
CA GLU A 110 22.01 0.25 72.09
C GLU A 110 21.65 -1.11 71.49
N ILE A 111 22.24 -2.21 71.98
CA ILE A 111 21.84 -3.56 71.56
C ILE A 111 20.39 -3.85 71.95
N LYS A 112 19.94 -3.46 73.15
CA LYS A 112 18.54 -3.62 73.56
C LYS A 112 17.58 -2.86 72.64
N LYS A 113 17.91 -1.63 72.24
CA LYS A 113 17.13 -0.85 71.26
C LYS A 113 17.09 -1.55 69.90
N PHE A 114 18.23 -2.01 69.40
CA PHE A 114 18.33 -2.78 68.15
C PHE A 114 17.45 -4.03 68.17
N LEU A 115 17.47 -4.80 69.26
CA LEU A 115 16.68 -6.02 69.41
C LEU A 115 15.17 -5.75 69.53
N TYR A 116 14.77 -4.64 70.16
CA TYR A 116 13.37 -4.22 70.24
C TYR A 116 12.82 -3.86 68.86
N LYS A 117 13.59 -3.10 68.08
CA LYS A 117 13.24 -2.70 66.71
C LYS A 117 13.14 -3.90 65.75
N ASN A 118 13.87 -4.98 66.01
CA ASN A 118 14.04 -6.12 65.11
C ASN A 118 13.59 -7.47 65.74
N ASN A 119 12.45 -7.49 66.43
CA ASN A 119 12.06 -8.53 67.41
C ASN A 119 11.82 -9.98 66.88
N ASN A 120 11.93 -10.24 65.58
CA ASN A 120 11.40 -11.46 64.94
C ASN A 120 12.43 -12.54 64.56
N ASN A 121 13.51 -12.73 65.34
CA ASN A 121 14.52 -13.75 65.00
C ASN A 121 14.91 -14.60 66.22
N LEU A 122 15.02 -15.94 66.06
CA LEU A 122 15.40 -16.87 67.14
C LEU A 122 16.77 -16.50 67.76
N ASP A 123 17.70 -16.03 66.92
CA ASP A 123 19.02 -15.54 67.37
C ASP A 123 18.92 -14.37 68.35
N ASN A 124 17.88 -13.55 68.27
CA ASN A 124 17.69 -12.40 69.14
C ASN A 124 17.29 -12.83 70.56
N LYS A 125 16.73 -14.03 70.73
CA LYS A 125 16.39 -14.57 72.06
C LYS A 125 17.65 -14.92 72.86
N ARG A 126 18.63 -15.57 72.22
CA ARG A 126 19.92 -15.90 72.83
C ARG A 126 20.71 -14.65 73.20
N ILE A 127 20.70 -13.63 72.34
CA ILE A 127 21.37 -12.35 72.61
C ILE A 127 20.70 -11.61 73.78
N LYS A 128 19.36 -11.60 73.87
CA LYS A 128 18.65 -11.01 75.01
C LYS A 128 19.07 -11.65 76.33
N GLN A 129 19.17 -12.97 76.36
CA GLN A 129 19.61 -13.71 77.55
C GLN A 129 21.05 -13.35 77.93
N ILE A 130 21.97 -13.33 76.97
CA ILE A 130 23.37 -12.95 77.20
C ILE A 130 23.47 -11.52 77.75
N ILE A 131 22.70 -10.57 77.21
CA ILE A 131 22.68 -9.18 77.67
C ILE A 131 22.17 -9.06 79.11
N SER A 132 21.13 -9.82 79.48
CA SER A 132 20.64 -9.83 80.87
C SER A 132 21.64 -10.43 81.84
N GLU A 133 22.32 -11.51 81.44
CA GLU A 133 23.37 -12.14 82.25
C GLU A 133 24.57 -11.19 82.41
N TYR A 134 25.02 -10.54 81.32
CA TYR A 134 26.07 -9.52 81.40
C TYR A 134 25.73 -8.37 82.31
N ARG A 135 24.52 -7.83 82.24
CA ARG A 135 24.07 -6.75 83.13
C ARG A 135 24.15 -7.18 84.59
N TYR A 136 23.62 -8.36 84.92
CA TYR A 136 23.63 -8.87 86.29
C TYR A 136 25.06 -9.00 86.85
N TYR A 137 25.97 -9.66 86.12
CA TYR A 137 27.33 -9.82 86.61
C TYR A 137 28.15 -8.53 86.58
N LEU A 138 27.84 -7.59 85.68
CA LEU A 138 28.43 -6.24 85.68
C LEU A 138 28.04 -5.45 86.93
N ASP A 139 26.76 -5.49 87.30
CA ASP A 139 26.24 -4.81 88.49
C ASP A 139 26.87 -5.39 89.77
N GLU A 140 26.99 -6.72 89.87
CA GLU A 140 27.67 -7.39 91.00
C GLU A 140 29.18 -7.07 91.07
N TYR A 141 29.83 -7.03 89.91
CA TYR A 141 31.25 -6.70 89.82
C TYR A 141 31.53 -5.23 90.13
N GLU A 142 30.71 -4.31 89.64
CA GLU A 142 30.77 -2.89 90.00
C GLU A 142 30.59 -2.72 91.51
N LYS A 143 29.60 -3.40 92.12
CA LYS A 143 29.36 -3.36 93.56
C LYS A 143 30.56 -3.86 94.38
N ASN A 144 31.18 -4.97 93.97
CA ASN A 144 32.36 -5.53 94.65
C ASN A 144 33.58 -4.63 94.51
N ILE A 145 33.81 -4.05 93.34
CA ILE A 145 34.91 -3.10 93.12
C ILE A 145 34.67 -1.78 93.86
N GLN A 146 33.44 -1.28 93.93
CA GLN A 146 33.11 -0.09 94.74
C GLN A 146 33.33 -0.33 96.25
N SER A 147 32.98 -1.52 96.75
CA SER A 147 33.26 -1.94 98.14
C SER A 147 34.78 -1.99 98.41
N LEU A 148 35.56 -2.52 97.47
CA LEU A 148 37.03 -2.50 97.52
C LEU A 148 37.56 -1.06 97.60
N TRP A 149 37.08 -0.16 96.73
CA TRP A 149 37.49 1.23 96.75
C TRP A 149 37.19 1.88 98.10
N GLN A 150 35.99 1.68 98.65
CA GLN A 150 35.63 2.20 99.98
C GLN A 150 36.51 1.66 101.11
N THR A 151 37.11 0.48 100.93
CA THR A 151 38.02 -0.15 101.91
C THR A 151 39.47 0.35 101.78
N ILE A 152 39.92 0.68 100.56
CA ILE A 152 41.29 1.17 100.29
C ILE A 152 41.40 2.69 100.49
N THR A 153 40.36 3.45 100.13
CA THR A 153 40.32 4.92 100.22
C THR A 153 40.60 5.51 101.62
N PRO A 154 40.28 4.86 102.77
CA PRO A 154 40.58 5.38 104.10
C PRO A 154 42.03 5.17 104.57
N ILE A 155 42.83 4.32 103.91
CA ILE A 155 44.15 3.86 104.40
C ILE A 155 45.32 4.72 103.83
N SER A 156 45.03 5.77 103.06
CA SER A 156 46.07 6.72 102.60
C SER A 156 46.64 7.62 103.70
N THR A 157 46.18 7.50 104.95
CA THR A 157 46.61 8.41 106.03
C THR A 157 47.10 7.80 107.32
N ASN A 158 47.12 6.47 107.55
CA ASN A 158 47.74 5.96 108.77
C ASN A 158 48.23 4.51 108.69
N ASN A 159 49.43 4.31 109.24
CA ASN A 159 50.09 3.03 109.50
C ASN A 159 49.13 1.93 109.97
N SER A 160 48.85 0.96 109.10
CA SER A 160 48.36 -0.36 109.52
C SER A 160 48.97 -1.45 108.64
N GLN A 161 49.30 -2.57 109.27
CA GLN A 161 50.19 -3.66 108.83
C GLN A 161 49.70 -4.53 107.65
N LEU A 162 48.88 -4.01 106.72
CA LEU A 162 48.48 -4.69 105.49
C LEU A 162 48.81 -3.79 104.28
N ASN A 163 49.66 -4.28 103.37
CA ASN A 163 49.95 -3.60 102.11
C ASN A 163 48.64 -3.51 101.31
N ASN A 164 48.28 -2.37 100.72
CA ASN A 164 47.05 -2.26 99.93
C ASN A 164 47.01 -3.30 98.78
N GLN A 165 48.18 -3.74 98.32
CA GLN A 165 48.30 -4.88 97.40
C GLN A 165 47.77 -6.20 97.99
N ASP A 166 48.03 -6.50 99.26
CA ASP A 166 47.56 -7.72 99.91
C ASP A 166 46.03 -7.74 100.04
N ILE A 167 45.41 -6.58 100.31
CA ILE A 167 43.94 -6.42 100.36
C ILE A 167 43.33 -6.67 98.98
N VAL A 168 43.92 -6.10 97.92
CA VAL A 168 43.47 -6.33 96.53
C VAL A 168 43.66 -7.80 96.15
N ILE A 169 44.79 -8.41 96.52
CA ILE A 169 45.08 -9.83 96.26
C ILE A 169 44.10 -10.74 97.00
N GLU A 170 43.75 -10.44 98.25
CA GLU A 170 42.79 -11.21 99.05
C GLU A 170 41.38 -11.14 98.45
N LEU A 171 40.94 -9.96 98.01
CA LEU A 171 39.65 -9.83 97.33
C LEU A 171 39.63 -10.56 95.98
N ILE A 172 40.70 -10.47 95.18
CA ILE A 172 40.79 -11.20 93.92
C ILE A 172 40.79 -12.71 94.17
N LYS A 173 41.36 -13.17 95.28
CA LYS A 173 41.33 -14.57 95.72
C LYS A 173 40.01 -14.97 96.39
N SER A 174 39.10 -14.04 96.67
CA SER A 174 37.82 -14.37 97.28
C SER A 174 36.97 -15.25 96.36
N GLN A 175 36.21 -16.16 96.96
CA GLN A 175 35.35 -17.08 96.23
C GLN A 175 34.33 -16.35 95.33
N GLU A 176 33.84 -15.19 95.78
CA GLU A 176 32.88 -14.36 95.05
C GLU A 176 33.50 -13.73 93.80
N MET A 177 34.70 -13.15 93.93
CA MET A 177 35.41 -12.52 92.81
C MET A 177 35.89 -13.55 91.79
N GLN A 178 36.38 -14.71 92.24
CA GLN A 178 36.74 -15.82 91.35
C GLN A 178 35.53 -16.32 90.56
N ASN A 179 34.37 -16.47 91.22
CA ASN A 179 33.14 -16.86 90.53
C ASN A 179 32.72 -15.80 89.49
N LEU A 180 32.80 -14.51 89.83
CA LEU A 180 32.50 -13.43 88.87
C LEU A 180 33.44 -13.46 87.66
N GLU A 181 34.75 -13.61 87.87
CA GLU A 181 35.72 -13.72 86.78
C GLU A 181 35.43 -14.91 85.85
N ILE A 182 35.07 -16.07 86.42
CA ILE A 182 34.65 -17.27 85.67
C ILE A 182 33.37 -17.00 84.85
N GLN A 183 32.38 -16.33 85.44
CA GLN A 183 31.14 -16.00 84.72
C GLN A 183 31.39 -15.00 83.58
N PHE A 184 32.24 -13.99 83.77
CA PHE A 184 32.66 -13.09 82.69
C PHE A 184 33.43 -13.79 81.59
N GLU A 185 34.29 -14.75 81.93
CA GLU A 185 35.00 -15.57 80.96
C GLU A 185 34.02 -16.38 80.10
N LYS A 186 33.11 -17.10 80.74
CA LYS A 186 32.07 -17.89 80.06
C LYS A 186 31.18 -17.01 79.18
N LEU A 187 30.75 -15.85 79.67
CA LEU A 187 29.94 -14.93 78.89
C LEU A 187 30.72 -14.31 77.73
N SER A 188 32.02 -14.05 77.91
CA SER A 188 32.91 -13.52 76.85
C SER A 188 33.07 -14.55 75.74
N GLU A 189 33.24 -15.81 76.08
CA GLU A 189 33.30 -16.92 75.12
C GLU A 189 31.97 -17.06 74.36
N ILE A 190 30.84 -17.07 75.07
CA ILE A 190 29.52 -17.14 74.44
C ILE A 190 29.28 -15.93 73.52
N LEU A 191 29.69 -14.72 73.92
CA LEU A 191 29.58 -13.52 73.10
C LEU A 191 30.45 -13.62 71.84
N SER A 192 31.67 -14.17 71.95
CA SER A 192 32.53 -14.43 70.80
C SER A 192 31.85 -15.38 69.81
N LEU A 193 31.30 -16.50 70.29
CA LEU A 193 30.57 -17.45 69.44
C LEU A 193 29.36 -16.82 68.74
N VAL A 194 28.66 -15.91 69.43
CA VAL A 194 27.54 -15.16 68.85
C VAL A 194 28.00 -14.16 67.80
N ILE A 195 29.15 -13.51 68.01
CA ILE A 195 29.77 -12.63 67.01
C ILE A 195 30.18 -13.43 65.78
N ASP A 196 30.80 -14.59 65.95
CA ASP A 196 31.21 -15.46 64.84
C ASP A 196 30.01 -15.92 64.02
N SER A 197 28.94 -16.36 64.68
CA SER A 197 27.67 -16.69 64.02
C SER A 197 27.02 -15.47 63.34
N ALA A 198 27.12 -14.28 63.93
CA ALA A 198 26.64 -13.05 63.29
C ALA A 198 27.45 -12.69 62.04
N GLN A 199 28.77 -12.91 62.05
CA GLN A 199 29.64 -12.73 60.88
C GLN A 199 29.31 -13.70 59.75
N GLU A 200 29.02 -14.96 60.07
CA GLU A 200 28.54 -15.94 59.09
C GLU A 200 27.20 -15.51 58.47
N ASN A 201 26.24 -15.11 59.31
CA ASN A 201 24.96 -14.55 58.87
C ASN A 201 25.12 -13.31 57.98
N LYS A 202 26.11 -12.46 58.23
CA LYS A 202 26.44 -11.32 57.36
C LYS A 202 26.98 -11.81 56.01
N LYS A 203 27.89 -12.78 55.98
CA LYS A 203 28.39 -13.36 54.71
C LYS A 203 27.24 -13.92 53.88
N ASP A 204 26.25 -14.54 54.52
CA ASP A 204 25.05 -15.01 53.84
C ASP A 204 24.17 -13.85 53.35
N ALA A 205 24.00 -12.78 54.13
CA ALA A 205 23.30 -11.57 53.68
C ALA A 205 24.00 -10.91 52.47
N GLU A 206 25.34 -10.90 52.43
CA GLU A 206 26.12 -10.41 51.28
C GLU A 206 25.91 -11.29 50.04
N ARG A 207 25.86 -12.62 50.21
CA ARG A 207 25.53 -13.55 49.12
C ARG A 207 24.13 -13.30 48.60
N GLU A 208 23.15 -13.14 49.49
CA GLU A 208 21.76 -12.82 49.12
C GLU A 208 21.65 -11.46 48.40
N MET A 209 22.41 -10.44 48.82
CA MET A 209 22.50 -9.16 48.12
C MET A 209 23.06 -9.32 46.70
N ARG A 210 24.15 -10.10 46.53
CA ARG A 210 24.71 -10.39 45.20
C ARG A 210 23.71 -11.12 44.31
N LYS A 211 23.00 -12.12 44.86
CA LYS A 211 21.93 -12.82 44.14
C LYS A 211 20.79 -11.88 43.74
N ALA A 212 20.38 -10.98 44.64
CA ALA A 212 19.35 -9.98 44.35
C ALA A 212 19.77 -9.01 43.23
N ASN A 213 21.03 -8.58 43.20
CA ASN A 213 21.56 -7.74 42.11
C ASN A 213 21.57 -8.46 40.76
N LEU A 214 22.01 -9.73 40.73
CA LEU A 214 21.95 -10.54 39.52
C LEU A 214 20.50 -10.78 39.07
N LEU A 215 19.59 -11.01 40.02
CA LEU A 215 18.17 -11.17 39.75
C LEU A 215 17.56 -9.88 39.18
N ARG A 216 17.90 -8.72 39.73
CA ARG A 216 17.48 -7.41 39.21
C ARG A 216 17.89 -7.22 37.76
N ILE A 217 19.16 -7.47 37.42
CA ILE A 217 19.64 -7.38 36.04
C ILE A 217 18.87 -8.35 35.13
N LYS A 218 18.62 -9.59 35.57
CA LYS A 218 17.84 -10.57 34.82
C LYS A 218 16.40 -10.13 34.60
N ILE A 219 15.75 -9.54 35.61
CA ILE A 219 14.36 -9.04 35.53
C ILE A 219 14.28 -7.86 34.54
N ILE A 220 15.19 -6.90 34.63
CA ILE A 220 15.22 -5.73 33.72
C ILE A 220 15.43 -6.21 32.28
N PHE A 221 16.37 -7.13 32.06
CA PHE A 221 16.66 -7.64 30.73
C PHE A 221 15.49 -8.45 30.15
N SER A 222 14.89 -9.35 30.95
CA SER A 222 13.75 -10.15 30.51
C SER A 222 12.51 -9.29 30.25
N SER A 223 12.21 -8.31 31.11
CA SER A 223 11.09 -7.39 30.89
C SER A 223 11.31 -6.53 29.66
N SER A 224 12.54 -6.06 29.40
CA SER A 224 12.89 -5.30 28.20
C SER A 224 12.70 -6.12 26.92
N ILE A 225 13.14 -7.39 26.91
CA ILE A 225 12.94 -8.29 25.78
C ILE A 225 11.46 -8.57 25.53
N ILE A 226 10.70 -8.90 26.58
CA ILE A 226 9.26 -9.18 26.45
C ILE A 226 8.55 -7.95 25.88
N SER A 227 8.89 -6.75 26.37
CA SER A 227 8.30 -5.50 25.90
C SER A 227 8.65 -5.20 24.45
N LEU A 228 9.89 -5.47 24.04
CA LEU A 228 10.32 -5.35 22.65
C LEU A 228 9.56 -6.31 21.73
N ILE A 229 9.37 -7.56 22.16
CA ILE A 229 8.60 -8.56 21.39
C ILE A 229 7.15 -8.11 21.22
N ILE A 230 6.47 -7.73 22.32
CA ILE A 230 5.07 -7.29 22.27
C ILE A 230 4.94 -6.02 21.41
N SER A 231 5.85 -5.07 21.57
CA SER A 231 5.92 -3.83 20.79
C SER A 231 6.08 -4.12 19.29
N THR A 232 6.96 -5.06 18.93
CA THR A 232 7.19 -5.48 17.53
C THR A 232 5.95 -6.14 16.93
N ILE A 233 5.31 -7.06 17.66
CA ILE A 233 4.08 -7.73 17.23
C ILE A 233 2.96 -6.69 17.03
N SER A 234 2.82 -5.75 17.95
CA SER A 234 1.83 -4.66 17.86
C SER A 234 2.07 -3.74 16.67
N ALA A 235 3.34 -3.41 16.39
CA ALA A 235 3.73 -2.62 15.22
C ALA A 235 3.40 -3.34 13.90
N ILE A 236 3.75 -4.62 13.78
CA ILE A 236 3.42 -5.45 12.59
C ILE A 236 1.90 -5.53 12.39
N TYR A 237 1.15 -5.76 13.47
CA TYR A 237 -0.31 -5.84 13.41
C TYR A 237 -0.92 -4.51 12.94
N THR A 238 -0.50 -3.39 13.52
CA THR A 238 -1.01 -2.06 13.14
C THR A 238 -0.65 -1.73 11.70
N GLY A 239 0.57 -2.06 11.26
CA GLY A 239 1.00 -1.91 9.87
C GLY A 239 0.10 -2.69 8.91
N LYS A 240 -0.19 -3.97 9.21
CA LYS A 240 -1.10 -4.79 8.38
C LYS A 240 -2.52 -4.23 8.30
N VAL A 241 -3.06 -3.73 9.41
CA VAL A 241 -4.42 -3.15 9.46
C VAL A 241 -4.54 -1.92 8.55
N ILE A 242 -3.45 -1.18 8.34
CA ILE A 242 -3.42 0.02 7.49
C ILE A 242 -3.08 -0.34 6.04
N ALA A 243 -2.08 -1.18 5.81
CA ALA A 243 -1.56 -1.48 4.48
C ALA A 243 -2.48 -2.38 3.65
N TYR A 244 -3.06 -3.43 4.26
CA TYR A 244 -3.83 -4.44 3.51
C TYR A 244 -5.01 -3.86 2.72
N PRO A 245 -5.86 -2.97 3.28
CA PRO A 245 -6.95 -2.34 2.51
C PRO A 245 -6.45 -1.48 1.33
N LEU A 246 -5.27 -0.86 1.47
CA LEU A 246 -4.67 -0.05 0.39
C LEU A 246 -4.10 -0.93 -0.72
N GLU A 247 -3.48 -2.06 -0.39
CA GLU A 247 -2.98 -3.03 -1.38
C GLU A 247 -4.12 -3.61 -2.22
N GLU A 248 -5.22 -4.04 -1.58
CA GLU A 248 -6.42 -4.54 -2.26
C GLU A 248 -7.06 -3.48 -3.17
N LEU A 249 -7.17 -2.24 -2.67
CA LEU A 249 -7.69 -1.11 -3.45
C LEU A 249 -6.83 -0.83 -4.69
N THR A 250 -5.51 -0.85 -4.51
CA THR A 250 -4.54 -0.63 -5.60
C THR A 250 -4.60 -1.77 -6.61
N TYR A 251 -4.70 -3.02 -6.14
CA TYR A 251 -4.84 -4.20 -6.97
C TYR A 251 -6.08 -4.11 -7.85
N VAL A 252 -7.24 -3.79 -7.27
CA VAL A 252 -8.48 -3.65 -8.05
C VAL A 252 -8.38 -2.52 -9.06
N ALA A 253 -7.84 -1.35 -8.67
CA ALA A 253 -7.66 -0.23 -9.59
C ALA A 253 -6.75 -0.60 -10.78
N GLN A 254 -5.65 -1.31 -10.55
CA GLN A 254 -4.75 -1.79 -11.61
C GLN A 254 -5.43 -2.84 -12.51
N LYS A 255 -6.10 -3.84 -11.92
CA LYS A 255 -6.80 -4.87 -12.69
C LYS A 255 -7.91 -4.31 -13.57
N VAL A 256 -8.71 -3.37 -13.06
CA VAL A 256 -9.80 -2.75 -13.83
C VAL A 256 -9.27 -1.98 -15.02
N THR A 257 -8.16 -1.24 -14.83
CA THR A 257 -7.56 -0.43 -15.90
C THR A 257 -6.81 -1.26 -16.94
N GLN A 258 -6.09 -2.31 -16.53
CA GLN A 258 -5.29 -3.13 -17.45
C GLN A 258 -6.13 -4.16 -18.22
N GLU A 259 -7.08 -4.82 -17.56
CA GLU A 259 -7.84 -5.92 -18.16
C GLU A 259 -9.23 -5.51 -18.62
N SER A 260 -9.62 -4.24 -18.43
CA SER A 260 -10.99 -3.75 -18.67
C SER A 260 -12.06 -4.58 -17.94
N ASN A 261 -11.69 -5.19 -16.81
CA ASN A 261 -12.59 -6.01 -16.01
C ASN A 261 -13.36 -5.15 -14.99
N PHE A 262 -14.39 -4.47 -15.45
CA PHE A 262 -15.22 -3.58 -14.63
C PHE A 262 -16.17 -4.31 -13.66
N ARG A 263 -16.12 -5.65 -13.59
CA ARG A 263 -16.89 -6.42 -12.61
C ARG A 263 -16.20 -6.52 -11.25
N LEU A 264 -14.89 -6.27 -11.22
CA LEU A 264 -14.12 -6.24 -9.98
C LEU A 264 -14.49 -5.00 -9.16
N GLN A 265 -14.63 -5.20 -7.85
CA GLN A 265 -14.90 -4.14 -6.89
C GLN A 265 -13.91 -4.26 -5.74
N ALA A 266 -13.40 -3.11 -5.28
CA ALA A 266 -12.53 -3.04 -4.13
C ALA A 266 -13.35 -3.36 -2.87
N PRO A 267 -12.89 -4.27 -2.00
CA PRO A 267 -13.64 -4.62 -0.79
C PRO A 267 -13.66 -3.44 0.19
N VAL A 268 -14.85 -3.05 0.64
CA VAL A 268 -15.03 -1.99 1.65
C VAL A 268 -14.91 -2.60 3.05
N THR A 269 -13.68 -2.76 3.53
CA THR A 269 -13.37 -3.42 4.82
C THR A 269 -13.33 -2.47 6.01
N THR A 270 -13.18 -1.16 5.77
CA THR A 270 -13.08 -0.12 6.79
C THR A 270 -14.15 0.96 6.57
N GLN A 271 -14.44 1.77 7.59
CA GLN A 271 -15.35 2.93 7.49
C GLN A 271 -14.62 4.28 7.51
N ASP A 272 -13.29 4.24 7.44
CA ASP A 272 -12.40 5.40 7.44
C ASP A 272 -12.21 5.98 6.03
N GLU A 273 -11.15 6.77 5.83
CA GLU A 273 -10.82 7.34 4.52
C GLU A 273 -10.56 6.28 3.45
N VAL A 274 -9.95 5.12 3.77
CA VAL A 274 -9.74 4.04 2.79
C VAL A 274 -11.08 3.44 2.38
N GLY A 275 -11.99 3.21 3.33
CA GLY A 275 -13.32 2.68 3.05
C GLY A 275 -14.15 3.60 2.15
N LYS A 276 -14.11 4.91 2.44
CA LYS A 276 -14.74 5.93 1.59
C LYS A 276 -14.12 5.97 0.20
N LEU A 277 -12.79 5.85 0.09
CA LEU A 277 -12.09 5.80 -1.19
C LEU A 277 -12.47 4.54 -1.98
N ALA A 278 -12.53 3.38 -1.34
CA ALA A 278 -12.97 2.13 -1.96
C ALA A 278 -14.40 2.24 -2.51
N THR A 279 -15.30 2.85 -1.74
CA THR A 279 -16.68 3.10 -2.17
C THR A 279 -16.72 4.03 -3.37
N SER A 280 -15.94 5.12 -3.35
CA SER A 280 -15.88 6.10 -4.45
C SER A 280 -15.28 5.49 -5.72
N ILE A 281 -14.22 4.69 -5.60
CA ILE A 281 -13.63 3.96 -6.72
C ILE A 281 -14.63 2.96 -7.31
N ASN A 282 -15.36 2.20 -6.47
CA ASN A 282 -16.38 1.28 -6.96
C ASN A 282 -17.51 2.00 -7.72
N GLN A 283 -17.92 3.18 -7.26
CA GLN A 283 -18.88 4.02 -7.98
C GLN A 283 -18.33 4.50 -9.32
N LEU A 284 -17.08 4.95 -9.37
CA LEU A 284 -16.42 5.35 -10.63
C LEU A 284 -16.28 4.19 -11.61
N ILE A 285 -15.87 3.00 -11.14
CA ILE A 285 -15.78 1.78 -11.97
C ILE A 285 -17.14 1.47 -12.61
N LYS A 286 -18.22 1.54 -11.82
CA LYS A 286 -19.58 1.32 -12.32
C LYS A 286 -19.99 2.37 -13.36
N TRP A 287 -19.77 3.65 -13.06
CA TRP A 287 -20.09 4.75 -13.97
C TRP A 287 -19.33 4.65 -15.31
N ILE A 288 -18.03 4.34 -15.26
CA ILE A 288 -17.19 4.11 -16.44
C ILE A 288 -17.71 2.91 -17.25
N HIS A 289 -18.10 1.81 -16.58
CA HIS A 289 -18.64 0.64 -17.27
C HIS A 289 -19.91 0.97 -18.05
N GLU A 290 -20.84 1.73 -17.44
CA GLU A 290 -22.07 2.18 -18.06
C GLU A 290 -21.78 3.10 -19.27
N HIS A 291 -20.88 4.07 -19.11
CA HIS A 291 -20.50 4.99 -20.20
C HIS A 291 -19.81 4.29 -21.38
N ILE A 292 -18.94 3.32 -21.12
CA ILE A 292 -18.30 2.54 -22.18
C ILE A 292 -19.34 1.73 -22.96
N LYS A 293 -20.36 1.20 -22.26
CA LYS A 293 -21.45 0.47 -22.91
C LYS A 293 -22.28 1.40 -23.80
N GLU A 294 -22.70 2.55 -23.29
CA GLU A 294 -23.43 3.56 -24.05
C GLU A 294 -22.64 4.04 -25.28
N LEU A 295 -21.34 4.31 -25.12
CA LEU A 295 -20.47 4.74 -26.21
C LEU A 295 -20.39 3.68 -27.32
N LYS A 296 -20.29 2.38 -26.95
CA LYS A 296 -20.29 1.28 -27.93
C LYS A 296 -21.61 1.19 -28.70
N GLU A 297 -22.74 1.34 -28.01
CA GLU A 297 -24.07 1.32 -28.64
C GLU A 297 -24.28 2.53 -29.56
N ALA A 298 -23.83 3.71 -29.14
CA ALA A 298 -23.85 4.94 -29.95
C ALA A 298 -22.96 4.81 -31.19
N HIS A 299 -21.73 4.27 -31.04
CA HIS A 299 -20.82 4.03 -32.16
C HIS A 299 -21.43 3.10 -33.20
N LYS A 300 -21.98 1.96 -32.77
CA LYS A 300 -22.66 1.01 -33.67
C LYS A 300 -23.84 1.65 -34.40
N THR A 301 -24.62 2.47 -33.70
CA THR A 301 -25.75 3.19 -34.31
C THR A 301 -25.27 4.20 -35.36
N LEU A 302 -24.16 4.90 -35.07
CA LEU A 302 -23.56 5.84 -36.00
C LEU A 302 -23.00 5.13 -37.25
N GLU A 303 -22.29 4.01 -37.08
CA GLU A 303 -21.79 3.17 -38.17
C GLU A 303 -22.92 2.74 -39.11
N ASN A 304 -24.01 2.21 -38.56
CA ASN A 304 -25.18 1.81 -39.35
C ASN A 304 -25.80 3.00 -40.12
N ARG A 305 -25.86 4.19 -39.50
CA ARG A 305 -26.35 5.40 -40.17
C ARG A 305 -25.43 5.83 -41.31
N VAL A 306 -24.12 5.77 -41.11
CA VAL A 306 -23.12 6.10 -42.14
C VAL A 306 -23.23 5.15 -43.32
N GLU A 307 -23.38 3.84 -43.06
CA GLU A 307 -23.57 2.83 -44.11
C GLU A 307 -24.86 3.09 -44.91
N GLN A 308 -25.99 3.29 -44.21
CA GLN A 308 -27.27 3.59 -44.83
C GLN A 308 -27.20 4.85 -45.72
N ARG A 309 -26.57 5.92 -45.23
CA ARG A 309 -26.37 7.16 -46.00
C ARG A 309 -25.48 6.94 -47.22
N THR A 310 -24.46 6.08 -47.11
CA THR A 310 -23.58 5.75 -48.22
C THR A 310 -24.34 5.03 -49.34
N ILE A 311 -25.22 4.08 -48.99
CA ILE A 311 -26.08 3.37 -49.95
C ILE A 311 -27.04 4.33 -50.64
N GLU A 312 -27.71 5.20 -49.89
CA GLU A 312 -28.63 6.23 -50.43
C GLU A 312 -27.91 7.14 -51.44
N LEU A 313 -26.72 7.63 -51.08
CA LEU A 313 -25.91 8.48 -51.96
C LEU A 313 -25.49 7.75 -53.23
N GLN A 314 -25.06 6.48 -53.14
CA GLN A 314 -24.70 5.69 -54.33
C GLN A 314 -25.90 5.47 -55.26
N GLN A 315 -27.08 5.21 -54.73
CA GLN A 315 -28.30 5.06 -55.52
C GLN A 315 -28.69 6.38 -56.21
N ALA A 316 -28.61 7.50 -55.49
CA ALA A 316 -28.86 8.82 -56.05
C ALA A 316 -27.87 9.15 -57.18
N LEU A 317 -26.57 8.88 -56.98
CA LEU A 317 -25.54 9.05 -58.00
C LEU A 317 -25.80 8.20 -59.25
N LYS A 318 -26.22 6.93 -59.09
CA LYS A 318 -26.55 6.05 -60.21
C LYS A 318 -27.74 6.58 -61.02
N LYS A 319 -28.81 7.04 -60.34
CA LYS A 319 -29.98 7.64 -60.99
C LYS A 319 -29.61 8.92 -61.74
N LEU A 320 -28.81 9.80 -61.13
CA LEU A 320 -28.37 11.04 -61.75
C LEU A 320 -27.57 10.77 -63.03
N LYS A 321 -26.60 9.83 -62.99
CA LYS A 321 -25.79 9.46 -64.18
C LYS A 321 -26.63 8.97 -65.36
N ALA A 322 -27.72 8.24 -65.11
CA ALA A 322 -28.59 7.75 -66.18
C ALA A 322 -29.31 8.90 -66.91
N LEU A 323 -29.73 9.93 -66.19
CA LEU A 323 -30.45 11.07 -66.77
C LEU A 323 -29.57 11.96 -67.65
N VAL A 324 -28.26 12.03 -67.40
CA VAL A 324 -27.35 12.89 -68.21
C VAL A 324 -26.95 12.24 -69.54
N ASN A 325 -27.31 10.98 -69.80
CA ASN A 325 -26.82 10.24 -70.98
C ASN A 325 -27.85 10.13 -72.11
N LEU A 326 -29.10 10.54 -71.89
CA LEU A 326 -30.15 10.50 -72.90
C LEU A 326 -30.33 11.88 -73.57
N ASP A 327 -30.77 11.88 -74.82
CA ASP A 327 -31.28 13.07 -75.51
C ASP A 327 -32.71 13.38 -75.03
N GLY A 328 -32.96 14.64 -74.69
CA GLY A 328 -34.22 15.07 -74.08
C GLY A 328 -35.45 14.88 -74.97
N LEU A 329 -35.30 14.97 -76.29
CA LEU A 329 -36.40 14.87 -77.26
C LEU A 329 -36.67 13.41 -77.68
N THR A 330 -35.62 12.71 -78.07
CA THR A 330 -35.71 11.40 -78.73
C THR A 330 -35.60 10.21 -77.78
N GLN A 331 -35.14 10.43 -76.54
CA GLN A 331 -34.96 9.41 -75.50
C GLN A 331 -33.99 8.27 -75.86
N ILE A 332 -33.22 8.41 -76.95
CA ILE A 332 -32.02 7.61 -77.23
C ILE A 332 -30.80 8.27 -76.59
N PHE A 333 -29.60 7.69 -76.71
CA PHE A 333 -28.41 8.30 -76.13
C PHE A 333 -28.08 9.66 -76.76
N ASN A 334 -27.48 10.57 -76.00
CA ASN A 334 -26.99 11.82 -76.54
C ASN A 334 -25.57 11.68 -77.12
N ARG A 335 -25.15 12.67 -77.91
CA ARG A 335 -23.80 12.74 -78.51
C ARG A 335 -22.68 12.50 -77.50
N ARG A 336 -22.77 13.08 -76.29
CA ARG A 336 -21.75 12.91 -75.26
C ARG A 336 -21.58 11.45 -74.84
N TYR A 337 -22.69 10.73 -74.66
CA TYR A 337 -22.63 9.30 -74.35
C TYR A 337 -22.07 8.48 -75.52
N PHE A 338 -22.39 8.86 -76.76
CA PHE A 338 -21.78 8.26 -77.95
C PHE A 338 -20.27 8.48 -77.97
N ASP A 339 -19.78 9.71 -77.81
CA ASP A 339 -18.34 10.02 -77.84
C ASP A 339 -17.57 9.21 -76.77
N GLU A 340 -18.11 9.14 -75.55
CA GLU A 340 -17.55 8.32 -74.48
C GLU A 340 -17.55 6.82 -74.82
N SER A 341 -18.63 6.32 -75.44
CA SER A 341 -18.76 4.91 -75.80
C SER A 341 -17.87 4.53 -76.97
N LEU A 342 -17.77 5.40 -77.99
CA LEU A 342 -16.84 5.23 -79.11
C LEU A 342 -15.41 5.14 -78.58
N TYR A 343 -15.00 6.05 -77.70
CA TYR A 343 -13.65 5.99 -77.13
C TYR A 343 -13.42 4.68 -76.35
N ARG A 344 -14.37 4.24 -75.53
CA ARG A 344 -14.26 2.98 -74.77
C ARG A 344 -14.17 1.76 -75.70
N GLU A 345 -15.06 1.66 -76.68
CA GLU A 345 -15.09 0.52 -77.60
C GLU A 345 -13.89 0.57 -78.54
N TRP A 346 -13.38 1.73 -78.93
CA TRP A 346 -12.14 1.87 -79.71
C TRP A 346 -10.93 1.29 -78.97
N GLN A 347 -10.78 1.60 -77.69
CA GLN A 347 -9.72 1.01 -76.85
C GLN A 347 -9.88 -0.51 -76.72
N ARG A 348 -11.11 -0.99 -76.62
CA ARG A 348 -11.42 -2.42 -76.55
C ARG A 348 -11.11 -3.14 -77.87
N GLY A 349 -11.59 -2.60 -78.99
CA GLY A 349 -11.35 -3.14 -80.33
C GLY A 349 -9.87 -3.18 -80.70
N ARG A 350 -9.06 -2.21 -80.24
CA ARG A 350 -7.59 -2.28 -80.40
C ARG A 350 -6.99 -3.49 -79.69
N ARG A 351 -7.43 -3.78 -78.46
CA ARG A 351 -6.91 -4.93 -77.68
C ARG A 351 -7.38 -6.26 -78.27
N GLU A 352 -8.64 -6.31 -78.70
CA GLU A 352 -9.29 -7.52 -79.22
C GLU A 352 -9.01 -7.74 -80.72
N LYS A 353 -8.39 -6.75 -81.39
CA LYS A 353 -8.21 -6.69 -82.85
C LYS A 353 -9.53 -6.92 -83.60
N SER A 354 -10.60 -6.32 -83.11
CA SER A 354 -11.95 -6.48 -83.64
C SER A 354 -12.40 -5.25 -84.40
N GLU A 355 -13.23 -5.47 -85.41
CA GLU A 355 -13.80 -4.42 -86.24
C GLU A 355 -14.84 -3.62 -85.47
N ILE A 356 -14.78 -2.29 -85.62
CA ILE A 356 -15.78 -1.36 -85.14
C ILE A 356 -16.37 -0.66 -86.35
N SER A 357 -17.67 -0.82 -86.52
CA SER A 357 -18.41 -0.11 -87.56
C SER A 357 -19.19 1.06 -86.98
N LEU A 358 -19.36 2.09 -87.79
CA LEU A 358 -20.13 3.28 -87.49
C LEU A 358 -21.13 3.53 -88.64
N ILE A 359 -22.35 3.91 -88.28
CA ILE A 359 -23.32 4.39 -89.24
C ILE A 359 -23.75 5.79 -88.83
N LEU A 360 -23.54 6.76 -89.70
CA LEU A 360 -24.05 8.11 -89.57
C LEU A 360 -25.26 8.26 -90.46
N CYS A 361 -26.36 8.78 -89.93
CA CYS A 361 -27.65 8.87 -90.61
C CYS A 361 -28.12 10.31 -90.60
N ASP A 362 -28.66 10.79 -91.72
CA ASP A 362 -29.32 12.10 -91.82
C ASP A 362 -30.71 11.96 -92.43
N ILE A 363 -31.67 12.76 -91.96
CA ILE A 363 -33.03 12.76 -92.50
C ILE A 363 -33.07 13.64 -93.75
N ASP A 364 -33.38 13.03 -94.89
CA ASP A 364 -33.38 13.72 -96.17
C ASP A 364 -34.38 14.89 -96.19
N TYR A 365 -33.89 16.07 -96.54
CA TYR A 365 -34.68 17.31 -96.62
C TYR A 365 -35.45 17.65 -95.33
N PHE A 366 -34.89 17.34 -94.15
CA PHE A 366 -35.57 17.60 -92.87
C PHE A 366 -35.91 19.07 -92.63
N LYS A 367 -35.09 20.01 -93.13
CA LYS A 367 -35.42 21.44 -93.10
C LYS A 367 -36.75 21.75 -93.82
N ILE A 368 -36.96 21.16 -95.00
CA ILE A 368 -38.22 21.32 -95.77
C ILE A 368 -39.39 20.64 -95.03
N TYR A 369 -39.13 19.51 -94.36
CA TYR A 369 -40.11 18.86 -93.50
C TYR A 369 -40.58 19.81 -92.39
N ASN A 370 -39.64 20.45 -91.69
CA ASN A 370 -39.94 21.43 -90.64
C ASN A 370 -40.68 22.66 -91.16
N GLU A 371 -40.31 23.17 -92.34
CA GLU A 371 -41.00 24.30 -92.98
C GLU A 371 -42.46 23.93 -93.36
N THR A 372 -42.71 22.66 -93.69
CA THR A 372 -44.04 22.17 -94.11
C THR A 372 -44.95 21.82 -92.92
N TYR A 373 -44.43 21.12 -91.91
CA TYR A 373 -45.21 20.57 -90.81
C TYR A 373 -44.98 21.28 -89.46
N GLY A 374 -44.15 22.32 -89.45
CA GLY A 374 -43.73 23.05 -88.26
C GLY A 374 -42.77 22.25 -87.37
N HIS A 375 -42.09 22.94 -86.46
CA HIS A 375 -41.12 22.33 -85.56
C HIS A 375 -41.69 21.22 -84.68
N LEU A 376 -42.95 21.31 -84.26
CA LEU A 376 -43.61 20.23 -83.50
C LEU A 376 -43.82 18.96 -84.35
N GLY A 377 -44.11 19.13 -85.65
CA GLY A 377 -44.16 18.02 -86.60
C GLY A 377 -42.78 17.39 -86.79
N GLY A 378 -41.74 18.21 -86.91
CA GLY A 378 -40.35 17.79 -86.92
C GLY A 378 -39.92 17.00 -85.69
N ASP A 379 -40.25 17.49 -84.50
CA ASP A 379 -39.95 16.82 -83.24
C ASP A 379 -40.61 15.43 -83.17
N SER A 380 -41.87 15.32 -83.60
CA SER A 380 -42.56 14.03 -83.70
C SER A 380 -41.91 13.09 -84.73
N CYS A 381 -41.44 13.63 -85.85
CA CYS A 381 -40.70 12.87 -86.85
C CYS A 381 -39.38 12.34 -86.28
N LEU A 382 -38.58 13.20 -85.63
CA LEU A 382 -37.32 12.80 -84.97
C LEU A 382 -37.54 11.72 -83.92
N GLN A 383 -38.61 11.82 -83.12
CA GLN A 383 -38.98 10.79 -82.15
C GLN A 383 -39.30 9.45 -82.82
N LYS A 384 -40.11 9.46 -83.88
CA LYS A 384 -40.48 8.23 -84.61
C LYS A 384 -39.26 7.58 -85.26
N VAL A 385 -38.43 8.36 -85.94
CA VAL A 385 -37.18 7.90 -86.56
C VAL A 385 -36.24 7.32 -85.50
N ALA A 386 -36.00 8.04 -84.40
CA ALA A 386 -35.11 7.57 -83.33
C ALA A 386 -35.56 6.24 -82.70
N GLN A 387 -36.87 6.10 -82.44
CA GLN A 387 -37.42 4.86 -81.88
C GLN A 387 -37.34 3.70 -82.87
N GLU A 388 -37.57 3.97 -84.16
CA GLU A 388 -37.48 2.94 -85.18
C GLU A 388 -36.02 2.47 -85.37
N ILE A 389 -35.05 3.40 -85.44
CA ILE A 389 -33.62 3.05 -85.44
C ILE A 389 -33.29 2.20 -84.19
N ARG A 390 -33.72 2.63 -83.01
CA ARG A 390 -33.46 1.90 -81.76
C ARG A 390 -34.08 0.50 -81.75
N ARG A 391 -35.23 0.31 -82.41
CA ARG A 391 -35.91 -1.00 -82.52
C ARG A 391 -35.14 -1.99 -83.40
N GLN A 392 -34.47 -1.51 -84.44
CA GLN A 392 -33.67 -2.36 -85.34
C GLN A 392 -32.34 -2.79 -84.70
N VAL A 393 -31.79 -1.96 -83.80
CA VAL A 393 -30.51 -2.22 -83.12
C VAL A 393 -30.72 -3.05 -81.85
N LYS A 394 -30.46 -4.36 -81.94
CA LYS A 394 -30.85 -5.34 -80.90
C LYS A 394 -29.75 -5.72 -79.91
N ARG A 395 -28.47 -5.53 -80.23
CA ARG A 395 -27.38 -6.01 -79.35
C ARG A 395 -27.16 -5.00 -78.20
N PRO A 396 -26.93 -5.47 -76.97
CA PRO A 396 -26.67 -4.58 -75.82
C PRO A 396 -25.42 -3.70 -75.97
N SER A 397 -24.44 -4.14 -76.77
CA SER A 397 -23.20 -3.41 -77.06
C SER A 397 -23.40 -2.25 -78.04
N ASP A 398 -24.47 -2.27 -78.83
CA ASP A 398 -24.68 -1.33 -79.90
C ASP A 398 -25.29 -0.04 -79.33
N VAL A 399 -24.73 1.10 -79.71
CA VAL A 399 -25.16 2.41 -79.21
C VAL A 399 -25.88 3.14 -80.32
N VAL A 400 -27.12 3.56 -80.05
CA VAL A 400 -27.88 4.47 -80.91
C VAL A 400 -27.96 5.82 -80.20
N ALA A 401 -27.46 6.86 -80.84
CA ALA A 401 -27.45 8.21 -80.28
C ALA A 401 -27.90 9.26 -81.29
N ARG A 402 -28.45 10.36 -80.79
CA ARG A 402 -28.66 11.58 -81.59
C ARG A 402 -27.36 12.36 -81.65
N TYR A 403 -26.81 12.53 -82.84
CA TYR A 403 -25.51 13.17 -83.05
C TYR A 403 -25.63 14.70 -83.02
N GLY A 404 -26.68 15.25 -83.63
CA GLY A 404 -27.02 16.67 -83.59
C GLY A 404 -28.17 16.97 -84.56
N GLY A 405 -29.09 17.89 -84.22
CA GLY A 405 -30.19 18.23 -85.13
C GLY A 405 -31.01 17.01 -85.56
N GLU A 406 -30.99 16.72 -86.85
CA GLU A 406 -31.60 15.58 -87.56
C GLU A 406 -30.69 14.35 -87.73
N GLU A 407 -29.44 14.45 -87.29
CA GLU A 407 -28.43 13.41 -87.45
C GLU A 407 -28.47 12.37 -86.33
N PHE A 408 -28.38 11.10 -86.71
CA PHE A 408 -28.30 9.96 -85.81
C PHE A 408 -27.00 9.19 -86.05
N VAL A 409 -26.46 8.59 -84.99
CA VAL A 409 -25.26 7.78 -85.07
C VAL A 409 -25.47 6.43 -84.40
N ILE A 410 -24.96 5.38 -85.04
CA ILE A 410 -25.03 4.01 -84.55
C ILE A 410 -23.60 3.45 -84.47
N LEU A 411 -23.17 3.14 -83.26
CA LEU A 411 -21.90 2.46 -83.01
C LEU A 411 -22.13 0.96 -82.91
N LEU A 412 -21.38 0.18 -83.68
CA LEU A 412 -21.49 -1.27 -83.77
C LEU A 412 -20.14 -1.92 -83.45
N PRO A 413 -19.86 -2.21 -82.16
CA PRO A 413 -18.67 -2.94 -81.78
C PRO A 413 -18.70 -4.37 -82.35
N ASN A 414 -17.52 -4.91 -82.68
CA ASN A 414 -17.35 -6.28 -83.18
C ASN A 414 -18.25 -6.61 -84.38
N THR A 415 -18.39 -5.63 -85.28
CA THR A 415 -19.24 -5.74 -86.47
C THR A 415 -18.43 -5.30 -87.67
N ASN A 416 -18.35 -6.19 -88.66
CA ASN A 416 -17.66 -5.92 -89.92
C ASN A 416 -18.52 -5.04 -90.84
N LEU A 417 -17.90 -4.52 -91.90
CA LEU A 417 -18.56 -3.62 -92.84
C LEU A 417 -19.86 -4.21 -93.43
N ASN A 418 -19.85 -5.49 -93.82
CA ASN A 418 -21.03 -6.15 -94.39
C ASN A 418 -22.19 -6.24 -93.39
N GLY A 419 -21.90 -6.53 -92.12
CA GLY A 419 -22.89 -6.55 -91.05
C GLY A 419 -23.47 -5.16 -90.80
N ALA A 420 -22.63 -4.13 -90.83
CA ALA A 420 -23.05 -2.74 -90.69
C ALA A 420 -23.93 -2.29 -91.87
N LEU A 421 -23.53 -2.60 -93.11
CA LEU A 421 -24.32 -2.31 -94.32
C LEU A 421 -25.67 -3.02 -94.30
N THR A 422 -25.71 -4.29 -93.87
CA THR A 422 -26.97 -5.04 -93.74
C THR A 422 -27.90 -4.36 -92.74
N LEU A 423 -27.37 -3.92 -91.59
CA LEU A 423 -28.16 -3.22 -90.59
C LEU A 423 -28.60 -1.83 -91.06
N ALA A 424 -27.73 -1.09 -91.76
CA ALA A 424 -28.06 0.20 -92.36
C ALA A 424 -29.22 0.06 -93.35
N GLU A 425 -29.15 -0.92 -94.24
CA GLU A 425 -30.21 -1.18 -95.23
C GLU A 425 -31.52 -1.64 -94.56
N MET A 426 -31.44 -2.44 -93.49
CA MET A 426 -32.62 -2.80 -92.69
C MET A 426 -33.28 -1.57 -92.06
N ILE A 427 -32.48 -0.64 -91.52
CA ILE A 427 -32.97 0.60 -90.94
C ILE A 427 -33.59 1.49 -92.01
N ARG A 428 -32.90 1.70 -93.14
CA ARG A 428 -33.39 2.49 -94.28
C ARG A 428 -34.76 2.00 -94.74
N ASN A 429 -34.90 0.70 -95.01
CA ASN A 429 -36.17 0.08 -95.41
C ASN A 429 -37.26 0.20 -94.33
N ALA A 430 -36.90 0.02 -93.05
CA ALA A 430 -37.86 0.13 -91.96
C ALA A 430 -38.42 1.56 -91.83
N ILE A 431 -37.57 2.57 -92.03
CA ILE A 431 -37.97 3.98 -92.01
C ILE A 431 -38.87 4.30 -93.20
N GLU A 432 -38.48 3.87 -94.40
CA GLU A 432 -39.28 4.01 -95.62
C GLU A 432 -40.68 3.39 -95.44
N THR A 433 -40.74 2.18 -94.86
CA THR A 433 -41.99 1.45 -94.59
C THR A 433 -42.91 2.15 -93.58
N MET A 434 -42.38 3.05 -92.73
CA MET A 434 -43.24 3.83 -91.83
C MET A 434 -44.16 4.80 -92.59
N ASN A 435 -43.86 5.12 -93.86
CA ASN A 435 -44.66 6.00 -94.72
C ASN A 435 -45.01 7.33 -94.02
N ILE A 436 -44.04 7.95 -93.34
CA ILE A 436 -44.24 9.25 -92.70
C ILE A 436 -44.33 10.31 -93.81
N PRO A 437 -45.45 11.03 -94.00
CA PRO A 437 -45.63 11.91 -95.15
C PRO A 437 -44.60 13.05 -95.22
N HIS A 438 -43.97 13.25 -96.39
CA HIS A 438 -43.01 14.33 -96.68
C HIS A 438 -43.32 14.97 -98.04
N GLN A 439 -44.46 15.66 -98.13
CA GLN A 439 -45.09 16.10 -99.39
C GLN A 439 -44.24 17.03 -100.26
N ASN A 440 -43.32 17.79 -99.65
CA ASN A 440 -42.48 18.78 -100.33
C ASN A 440 -41.02 18.33 -100.49
N SER A 441 -40.70 17.08 -100.14
CA SER A 441 -39.36 16.52 -100.36
C SER A 441 -39.06 16.40 -101.85
N LEU A 442 -37.78 16.58 -102.20
CA LEU A 442 -37.32 16.46 -103.58
C LEU A 442 -36.96 15.02 -103.97
N VAL A 443 -37.03 14.07 -103.03
CA VAL A 443 -36.61 12.67 -103.25
C VAL A 443 -37.72 11.64 -103.10
N SER A 444 -38.72 11.86 -102.25
CA SER A 444 -39.80 10.90 -101.99
C SER A 444 -41.02 11.60 -101.37
N ASP A 445 -42.23 11.03 -101.47
CA ASP A 445 -43.43 11.55 -100.80
C ASP A 445 -43.50 11.21 -99.30
N HIS A 446 -42.50 10.51 -98.78
CA HIS A 446 -42.34 10.14 -97.39
C HIS A 446 -40.90 10.36 -96.89
N VAL A 447 -40.71 10.31 -95.57
CA VAL A 447 -39.39 10.50 -94.92
C VAL A 447 -38.44 9.36 -95.28
N THR A 448 -37.27 9.72 -95.79
CA THR A 448 -36.16 8.80 -96.10
C THR A 448 -34.92 9.18 -95.29
N LEU A 449 -33.94 8.27 -95.23
CA LEU A 449 -32.65 8.48 -94.58
C LEU A 449 -31.51 8.25 -95.57
N SER A 450 -30.56 9.18 -95.57
CA SER A 450 -29.22 8.94 -96.10
C SER A 450 -28.33 8.39 -94.98
N MET A 451 -27.50 7.40 -95.29
CA MET A 451 -26.70 6.67 -94.29
C MET A 451 -25.28 6.43 -94.81
N GLY A 452 -24.29 7.03 -94.15
CA GLY A 452 -22.87 6.77 -94.38
C GLY A 452 -22.36 5.70 -93.43
N VAL A 453 -21.68 4.68 -93.97
CA VAL A 453 -21.20 3.53 -93.19
C VAL A 453 -19.68 3.44 -93.30
N SER A 454 -19.00 3.39 -92.16
CA SER A 454 -17.55 3.17 -92.08
C SER A 454 -17.23 2.01 -91.14
N CYS A 455 -16.08 1.36 -91.36
CA CYS A 455 -15.62 0.24 -90.55
C CYS A 455 -14.10 0.25 -90.46
N LYS A 456 -13.56 0.15 -89.24
CA LYS A 456 -12.11 0.03 -89.02
C LYS A 456 -11.78 -0.99 -87.96
N ILE A 457 -10.58 -1.56 -88.08
CA ILE A 457 -9.90 -2.22 -86.97
C ILE A 457 -9.02 -1.16 -86.29
N PRO A 458 -9.23 -0.85 -85.00
CA PRO A 458 -8.43 0.18 -84.32
C PRO A 458 -6.94 -0.18 -84.23
N GLU A 459 -6.05 0.67 -84.74
CA GLU A 459 -4.59 0.50 -84.61
C GLU A 459 -3.97 1.52 -83.65
N GLN A 460 -4.34 2.80 -83.77
CA GLN A 460 -3.88 3.91 -82.92
C GLN A 460 -5.06 4.55 -82.17
N ILE A 461 -4.79 5.23 -81.04
CA ILE A 461 -5.85 5.82 -80.21
C ILE A 461 -6.54 6.97 -80.94
N GLU A 462 -5.82 7.72 -81.75
CA GLU A 462 -6.28 8.97 -82.36
C GLU A 462 -7.19 8.74 -83.58
N GLN A 463 -7.20 7.51 -84.11
CA GLN A 463 -7.88 7.13 -85.36
C GLN A 463 -9.40 6.98 -85.24
N TYR A 464 -10.02 7.03 -84.05
CA TYR A 464 -11.50 6.99 -83.97
C TYR A 464 -12.16 8.19 -84.67
N LYS A 465 -11.44 9.32 -84.76
CA LYS A 465 -11.90 10.50 -85.52
C LYS A 465 -11.96 10.23 -87.02
N GLU A 466 -11.07 9.38 -87.52
CA GLU A 466 -11.08 8.96 -88.92
C GLU A 466 -12.29 8.06 -89.20
N LEU A 467 -12.67 7.19 -88.25
CA LEU A 467 -13.89 6.37 -88.40
C LEU A 467 -15.13 7.26 -88.54
N ILE A 468 -15.26 8.31 -87.73
CA ILE A 468 -16.36 9.29 -87.86
C ILE A 468 -16.27 10.01 -89.20
N LYS A 469 -15.08 10.51 -89.55
CA LYS A 469 -14.88 11.24 -90.80
C LYS A 469 -15.22 10.38 -92.03
N GLU A 470 -14.84 9.10 -92.05
CA GLU A 470 -15.17 8.20 -93.16
C GLU A 470 -16.67 7.90 -93.25
N ALA A 471 -17.40 7.90 -92.13
CA ALA A 471 -18.85 7.78 -92.16
C ALA A 471 -19.51 9.07 -92.68
N ASP A 472 -18.98 10.23 -92.31
CA ASP A 472 -19.41 11.55 -92.79
C ASP A 472 -19.14 11.70 -94.30
N ASP A 473 -17.92 11.36 -94.75
CA ASP A 473 -17.52 11.36 -96.16
C ASP A 473 -18.35 10.37 -97.00
N ALA A 474 -18.89 9.29 -96.39
CA ALA A 474 -19.78 8.33 -97.05
C ALA A 474 -21.26 8.74 -97.02
N LEU A 475 -21.63 9.67 -96.14
CA LEU A 475 -22.97 10.24 -96.04
C LEU A 475 -23.17 11.39 -97.05
N TYR A 476 -22.11 12.16 -97.31
CA TYR A 476 -22.03 13.24 -98.29
C TYR A 476 -21.92 12.72 -99.73
#